data_AF-A0A1F9VS50-F1
#
_entry.id   AF-A0A1F9VS50-F1
#
_cell.length_a   1.000
_cell.length_b   1.000
_cell.length_c   1.000
_cell.angle_alpha   90.00
_cell.angle_beta   90.00
_cell.angle_gamma   90.00
#
_symmetry.space_group_name_H-M   'P 1'
#
loop_
_entity.id
_entity.type
_entity.pdbx_description
1 polymer ?
#
loop_
_entity_poly.entity_id
_entity_poly.type
_entity_poly.pdbx_seq_one_letter_code
_entity_poly.pdbx_strand_id
1 'polypeptide(L)'
;MKKVVIYALSTCLWCKKTKKYFEEHGVPYEALDYDKQDEKKQAEMMKEMRAAGCSGSFPFLKVGNSCIQGYDPEEFQKLLEGK
;
A
#
# COMPACT_ATOMS: atom_id res chain seq x y z
N MET A 1 13.36 5.03 -9.09
CA MET A 1 11.98 4.50 -8.93
C MET A 1 11.68 4.46 -7.45
N LYS A 2 10.54 5.02 -7.01
CA LYS A 2 10.16 4.99 -5.59
C LYS A 2 9.69 3.58 -5.24
N LYS A 3 10.09 3.03 -4.09
CA LYS A 3 9.60 1.71 -3.63
C LYS A 3 8.12 1.85 -3.28
N VAL A 4 7.27 1.05 -3.92
CA VAL A 4 5.83 0.97 -3.64
C VAL A 4 5.59 -0.26 -2.78
N VAL A 5 5.00 -0.06 -1.61
CA VAL A 5 4.57 -1.14 -0.70
C VAL A 5 3.08 -1.00 -0.48
N ILE A 6 2.32 -2.04 -0.82
CA ILE A 6 0.87 -2.10 -0.68
C ILE A 6 0.55 -2.98 0.51
N TYR A 7 0.13 -2.35 1.60
CA TYR A 7 -0.39 -3.00 2.78
C TYR A 7 -1.86 -3.32 2.50
N ALA A 8 -2.16 -4.61 2.50
CA ALA A 8 -3.44 -5.15 2.06
C ALA A 8 -4.00 -6.14 3.09
N LEU A 9 -5.27 -6.45 2.94
CA LEU A 9 -5.90 -7.59 3.61
C LEU A 9 -6.35 -8.61 2.56
N SER A 10 -6.10 -9.88 2.85
CA SER A 10 -6.50 -11.05 2.05
C SER A 10 -7.99 -11.00 1.64
N THR A 11 -8.81 -10.49 2.57
CA THR A 11 -10.27 -10.48 2.51
C THR A 11 -10.85 -9.18 1.94
N CYS A 12 -10.02 -8.15 1.69
CA CYS A 12 -10.50 -6.84 1.25
C CYS A 12 -10.57 -6.72 -0.28
N LEU A 13 -11.76 -6.42 -0.80
CA LEU A 13 -12.00 -6.25 -2.23
C LEU A 13 -11.20 -5.09 -2.83
N TRP A 14 -11.10 -3.98 -2.11
CA TRP A 14 -10.36 -2.78 -2.54
C TRP A 14 -8.85 -3.03 -2.63
N CYS A 15 -8.31 -3.87 -1.75
CA CYS A 15 -6.90 -4.28 -1.81
C CYS A 15 -6.60 -5.04 -3.10
N LYS A 16 -7.48 -5.96 -3.51
CA LYS A 16 -7.33 -6.70 -4.77
C LYS A 16 -7.38 -5.77 -5.99
N LYS A 17 -8.32 -4.81 -5.99
CA LYS A 17 -8.38 -3.77 -7.03
C LYS A 17 -7.09 -2.97 -7.13
N THR A 18 -6.54 -2.57 -5.98
CA THR A 18 -5.27 -1.84 -5.91
C THR A 18 -4.14 -2.64 -6.54
N LYS A 19 -3.91 -3.89 -6.10
CA LYS A 19 -2.85 -4.75 -6.64
C LYS A 19 -2.95 -4.88 -8.17
N LYS A 20 -4.18 -5.15 -8.66
CA LYS A 20 -4.44 -5.27 -10.09
C LYS A 20 -4.11 -3.98 -10.86
N TYR A 21 -4.45 -2.81 -10.32
CA TYR A 21 -4.10 -1.53 -10.93
C TYR A 21 -2.58 -1.40 -11.17
N PHE A 22 -1.77 -1.68 -10.14
CA PHE A 22 -0.32 -1.60 -10.27
C PHE A 22 0.27 -2.66 -11.22
N GLU A 23 -0.32 -3.87 -11.27
CA GLU A 23 0.05 -4.90 -12.26
C GLU A 23 -0.24 -4.44 -13.69
N GLU A 24 -1.44 -3.90 -13.95
CA GLU A 24 -1.85 -3.44 -15.29
C GLU A 24 -1.01 -2.26 -15.77
N HIS A 25 -0.58 -1.40 -14.84
CA HIS A 25 0.33 -0.29 -15.12
C HIS A 25 1.82 -0.69 -15.20
N GLY A 26 2.15 -1.97 -14.96
CA GLY A 26 3.54 -2.46 -15.01
C GLY A 26 4.45 -1.85 -13.94
N VAL A 27 3.89 -1.39 -12.83
CA VAL A 27 4.63 -0.74 -11.76
C VAL A 27 5.10 -1.81 -10.76
N PRO A 28 6.40 -1.91 -10.45
CA PRO A 28 6.85 -2.85 -9.44
C PRO A 28 6.35 -2.42 -8.06
N TYR A 29 5.61 -3.30 -7.39
CA TYR A 29 5.08 -3.08 -6.05
C TYR A 29 5.29 -4.31 -5.17
N GLU A 30 5.37 -4.09 -3.86
CA GLU A 30 5.47 -5.12 -2.85
C GLU A 30 4.14 -5.21 -2.09
N ALA A 31 3.36 -6.26 -2.31
CA ALA A 31 2.11 -6.47 -1.58
C ALA A 31 2.36 -7.23 -0.26
N LEU A 32 2.00 -6.61 0.86
CA LEU A 32 2.04 -7.19 2.19
C LEU A 32 0.63 -7.41 2.70
N ASP A 33 0.18 -8.66 2.69
CA ASP A 33 -1.11 -9.03 3.28
C ASP A 33 -0.94 -9.14 4.81
N TYR A 34 -1.43 -8.15 5.54
CA TYR A 34 -1.29 -8.02 6.99
C TYR A 34 -1.82 -9.26 7.74
N ASP A 35 -2.94 -9.80 7.28
CA ASP A 35 -3.59 -11.01 7.81
C ASP A 35 -2.75 -12.30 7.61
N LYS A 36 -1.82 -12.30 6.66
CA LYS A 36 -0.94 -13.44 6.38
C LYS A 36 0.46 -13.31 6.98
N GLN A 37 0.76 -12.20 7.65
CA GLN A 37 2.08 -11.98 8.25
C GLN A 37 2.11 -12.42 9.72
N ASP A 38 3.28 -12.81 10.19
CA ASP A 38 3.55 -13.06 11.61
C ASP A 38 3.40 -11.79 12.46
N GLU A 39 3.14 -11.97 13.75
CA GLU A 39 2.96 -10.89 14.74
C GLU A 39 4.10 -9.85 14.70
N LYS A 40 5.35 -10.30 14.53
CA LYS A 40 6.51 -9.40 14.41
C LYS A 40 6.39 -8.46 13.21
N LYS A 41 6.03 -8.99 12.05
CA LYS A 41 5.84 -8.19 10.83
C LYS A 41 4.60 -7.31 10.95
N GLN A 42 3.51 -7.83 11.51
CA GLN A 42 2.31 -7.06 11.77
C GLN A 42 2.60 -5.83 12.65
N ALA A 43 3.40 -6.00 13.70
CA ALA A 43 3.84 -4.89 14.55
C ALA A 43 4.67 -3.84 13.79
N GLU A 44 5.62 -4.27 12.96
CA GLU A 44 6.41 -3.37 12.11
C GLU A 44 5.52 -2.64 11.10
N MET A 45 4.59 -3.34 10.45
CA MET A 45 3.63 -2.75 9.51
C MET A 45 2.76 -1.69 10.20
N MET A 46 2.21 -1.99 11.39
CA MET A 46 1.45 -1.03 12.19
C MET A 46 2.28 0.19 12.57
N LYS A 47 3.55 -0.02 12.95
CA LYS A 47 4.47 1.06 13.31
C LYS A 47 4.73 1.97 12.12
N GLU A 48 4.95 1.40 10.93
CA GLU A 48 5.11 2.18 9.69
C GLU A 48 3.85 2.94 9.30
N MET A 49 2.67 2.31 9.38
CA MET A 49 1.39 2.98 9.12
C MET A 49 1.16 4.16 10.07
N ARG A 50 1.47 3.97 11.36
CA ARG A 50 1.35 5.00 12.39
C ARG A 50 2.37 6.11 12.21
N ALA A 51 3.60 5.78 11.83
CA ALA A 51 4.64 6.77 11.52
C ALA A 51 4.31 7.58 10.26
N ALA A 52 3.61 7.00 9.31
CA ALA A 52 3.08 7.69 8.13
C ALA A 52 1.86 8.58 8.46
N GLY A 53 1.31 8.51 9.68
CA GLY A 53 0.16 9.31 10.09
C GLY A 53 -1.18 8.85 9.52
N CYS A 54 -1.25 7.64 8.94
CA CYS A 54 -2.50 7.11 8.40
C CYS A 54 -3.27 6.28 9.43
N SER A 55 -4.59 6.50 9.43
CA SER A 55 -5.55 5.91 10.37
C SER A 55 -5.92 4.48 9.97
N GLY A 56 -4.99 3.52 10.04
CA GLY A 56 -5.25 2.06 10.14
C GLY A 56 -6.14 1.38 9.08
N SER A 57 -6.58 2.08 8.03
CA SER A 57 -7.54 1.57 7.05
C SER A 57 -6.82 0.98 5.85
N PHE A 58 -7.32 -0.17 5.38
CA PHE A 58 -6.82 -0.88 4.21
C PHE A 58 -7.72 -0.64 2.99
N PRO A 59 -7.16 -0.52 1.77
CA PRO A 59 -5.73 -0.64 1.43
C PRO A 59 -4.92 0.58 1.86
N PHE A 60 -3.67 0.35 2.25
CA PHE A 60 -2.71 1.41 2.56
C PHE A 60 -1.50 1.25 1.65
N LEU A 61 -1.10 2.32 0.98
CA LEU A 61 0.04 2.31 0.07
C LEU A 61 1.11 3.24 0.60
N LYS A 62 2.33 2.75 0.59
CA LYS A 62 3.52 3.51 0.94
C LYS A 62 4.39 3.63 -0.30
N VAL A 63 4.61 4.86 -0.75
CA VAL A 63 5.43 5.20 -1.91
C VAL A 63 6.62 6.02 -1.43
N GLY A 64 7.72 5.35 -1.09
CA GLY A 64 8.88 6.00 -0.44
C GLY A 64 8.50 6.63 0.91
N ASN A 65 8.50 7.97 0.96
CA ASN A 65 8.09 8.76 2.12
C ASN A 65 6.63 9.21 2.09
N SER A 66 5.93 9.01 0.97
CA SER A 66 4.51 9.34 0.84
C SER A 66 3.66 8.13 1.20
N CYS A 67 2.47 8.40 1.71
CA CYS A 67 1.49 7.38 2.02
C CYS A 67 0.12 7.76 1.47
N ILE A 68 -0.62 6.75 1.06
CA ILE A 68 -1.96 6.87 0.50
C ILE A 68 -2.85 5.90 1.26
N GLN A 69 -4.01 6.37 1.66
CA GLN A 69 -4.99 5.58 2.36
C GLN A 69 -6.21 5.41 1.46
N GLY A 70 -6.61 4.16 1.21
CA GLY A 70 -7.71 3.83 0.33
C GLY A 70 -7.28 3.50 -1.10
N TYR A 71 -8.28 3.30 -1.96
CA TYR A 71 -8.09 3.04 -3.39
C TYR A 71 -8.32 4.34 -4.16
N ASP A 72 -7.23 5.05 -4.47
CA ASP A 72 -7.26 6.33 -5.19
C ASP A 72 -6.33 6.28 -6.42
N PRO A 73 -6.83 5.85 -7.59
CA PRO A 73 -6.01 5.73 -8.80
C PRO A 73 -5.40 7.05 -9.24
N GLU A 74 -6.06 8.18 -9.00
CA GLU A 74 -5.53 9.52 -9.33
C GLU A 74 -4.28 9.85 -8.50
N GLU A 75 -4.30 9.57 -7.19
CA GLU A 75 -3.13 9.78 -6.32
C GLU A 75 -2.02 8.77 -6.61
N PHE A 76 -2.37 7.52 -6.96
CA PHE A 76 -1.39 6.53 -7.42
C PHE A 76 -0.62 7.06 -8.62
N GLN A 77 -1.35 7.51 -9.64
CA GLN A 77 -0.78 8.07 -10.85
C GLN A 77 0.11 9.27 -10.54
N LYS A 78 -0.37 10.23 -9.74
CA LYS A 78 0.37 11.44 -9.37
C LYS A 78 1.67 11.14 -8.63
N LEU A 79 1.68 10.16 -7.72
CA LEU A 79 2.87 9.78 -6.96
C LEU A 79 3.90 9.01 -7.80
N LEU A 80 3.41 8.26 -8.79
CA LEU A 80 4.23 7.52 -9.75
C LEU A 80 4.80 8.42 -10.86
N GLU A 81 4.00 9.35 -11.37
CA GLU A 81 4.38 10.28 -12.45
C GLU A 81 5.11 11.54 -11.95
N GLY A 82 5.02 11.84 -10.65
CA GLY A 82 5.75 12.94 -10.01
C GLY A 82 7.26 12.73 -10.07
N LYS A 83 7.83 13.14 -11.21
CA LYS A 83 9.25 13.36 -11.53
C LYS A 83 9.91 14.29 -10.52
#